data_AF-A0A0R2VUR7-F1
#
_entry.id   AF-A0A0R2VUR7-F1
#
_cell.length_a   1.000
_cell.length_b   1.000
_cell.length_c   1.000
_cell.angle_alpha   90.00
_cell.angle_beta   90.00
_cell.angle_gamma   90.00
#
_symmetry.space_group_name_H-M   'P 1'
#
loop_
_entity.id
_entity.type
_entity.pdbx_description
1 polymer ?
#
loop_
_entity_poly.entity_id
_entity_poly.type
_entity_poly.pdbx_seq_one_letter_code
_entity_poly.pdbx_strand_id
1 'polypeptide(L)'
;MPLLLRKERGDLTLTKIKMENTYLQREQKTLDLSTKINAYYNEWNISNDQIVIFEQAVADYFTLWQAEIRLFDNGESSLFLINSRQQSYISALQKLNEFRIKNKIAVSGLNWSTAKFATWYNQLTP
;
A
#
# COMPACT_ATOMS: atom_id res chain seq x y z
N MET A 1 -32.20 33.22 44.25
CA MET A 1 -31.29 32.07 44.05
C MET A 1 -29.86 32.59 43.98
N PRO A 2 -28.87 32.01 44.69
CA PRO A 2 -27.61 32.68 44.99
C PRO A 2 -26.62 32.68 43.81
N LEU A 3 -26.00 33.85 43.57
CA LEU A 3 -25.06 34.17 42.49
C LEU A 3 -23.69 33.44 42.57
N LEU A 4 -23.38 32.79 43.70
CA LEU A 4 -22.05 32.20 43.98
C LEU A 4 -21.81 30.84 43.28
N LEU A 5 -22.86 30.09 42.93
CA LEU A 5 -22.75 28.76 42.31
C LEU A 5 -22.67 28.78 40.77
N ARG A 6 -22.71 29.98 40.15
CA ARG A 6 -22.67 30.14 38.68
C ARG A 6 -21.37 29.60 38.08
N LYS A 7 -20.23 29.85 38.74
CA LYS A 7 -18.90 29.44 38.27
C LYS A 7 -18.78 27.92 38.22
N GLU A 8 -19.10 27.26 39.32
CA GLU A 8 -19.11 25.79 39.45
C GLU A 8 -20.05 25.11 38.43
N ARG A 9 -21.23 25.70 38.16
CA ARG A 9 -22.14 25.19 37.12
C ARG A 9 -21.55 25.35 35.71
N GLY A 10 -20.89 26.47 35.43
CA GLY A 10 -20.16 26.71 34.19
C GLY A 10 -19.04 25.69 33.98
N ASP A 11 -18.26 25.42 35.02
CA ASP A 11 -17.16 24.45 35.01
C ASP A 11 -17.66 23.01 34.82
N LEU A 12 -18.81 22.65 35.43
CA LEU A 12 -19.49 21.38 35.18
C LEU A 12 -19.93 21.25 33.71
N THR A 13 -20.55 22.29 33.14
CA THR A 13 -20.97 22.28 31.72
C THR A 13 -19.77 22.20 30.78
N LEU A 14 -18.68 22.90 31.08
CA LEU A 14 -17.45 22.85 30.29
C LEU A 14 -16.81 21.45 30.34
N THR A 15 -16.82 20.81 31.51
CA THR A 15 -16.32 19.44 31.69
C THR A 15 -17.15 18.44 30.89
N LYS A 16 -18.48 18.57 30.88
CA LYS A 16 -19.37 17.75 30.04
C LYS A 16 -19.07 17.91 28.55
N ILE A 17 -18.90 19.14 28.08
CA ILE A 17 -18.53 19.43 26.68
C ILE A 17 -17.15 18.84 26.34
N LYS A 18 -16.18 18.91 27.26
CA LYS A 18 -14.86 18.28 27.06
C LYS A 18 -14.95 16.74 26.98
N MET A 19 -15.78 16.13 27.81
CA MET A 19 -16.03 14.69 27.77
C MET A 19 -16.68 14.27 26.44
N GLU A 20 -17.71 14.99 26.00
CA GLU A 20 -18.38 14.75 24.72
C GLU A 20 -17.40 14.92 23.55
N ASN A 21 -16.61 15.98 23.53
CA ASN A 21 -15.55 16.17 22.53
C ASN A 21 -14.53 15.02 22.55
N THR A 22 -14.14 14.53 23.72
CA THR A 22 -13.21 13.40 23.83
C THR A 22 -13.82 12.10 23.29
N TYR A 23 -15.11 11.88 23.53
CA TYR A 23 -15.85 10.75 22.98
C TYR A 23 -15.92 10.82 21.45
N LEU A 24 -16.32 11.97 20.89
CA LEU A 24 -16.38 12.19 19.45
C LEU A 24 -15.00 12.06 18.78
N GLN A 25 -13.95 12.61 19.40
CA GLN A 25 -12.58 12.42 18.90
C GLN A 25 -12.13 10.96 18.90
N ARG A 26 -12.54 10.18 19.90
CA ARG A 26 -12.27 8.74 19.93
C ARG A 26 -13.00 8.02 18.80
N GLU A 27 -14.29 8.30 18.63
CA GLU A 27 -15.11 7.71 17.57
C GLU A 27 -14.56 8.04 16.18
N GLN A 28 -14.21 9.31 15.94
CA GLN A 28 -13.57 9.74 14.70
C GLN A 28 -12.26 8.99 14.44
N LYS A 29 -11.39 8.85 15.45
CA LYS A 29 -10.15 8.07 15.32
C LYS A 29 -10.40 6.59 15.01
N THR A 30 -11.46 5.99 15.57
CA THR A 30 -11.80 4.59 15.26
C THR A 30 -12.29 4.43 13.81
N LEU A 31 -13.08 5.38 13.32
CA LEU A 31 -13.53 5.40 11.93
C LEU A 31 -12.35 5.61 10.97
N ASP A 32 -11.47 6.56 11.27
CA ASP A 32 -10.26 6.83 10.47
C ASP A 32 -9.36 5.58 10.40
N LEU A 33 -9.20 4.87 11.52
CA LEU A 33 -8.42 3.64 11.56
C LEU A 33 -9.04 2.54 10.69
N SER A 34 -10.36 2.32 10.82
CA SER A 34 -11.07 1.32 10.02
C SER A 34 -10.98 1.63 8.51
N THR A 35 -11.11 2.90 8.15
CA THR A 35 -11.00 3.37 6.76
C THR A 35 -9.61 3.13 6.21
N LYS A 36 -8.55 3.44 6.99
CA LYS A 36 -7.16 3.18 6.61
C LYS A 36 -6.88 1.70 6.42
N ILE A 37 -7.34 0.83 7.32
CA ILE A 37 -7.17 -0.62 7.20
C ILE A 37 -7.81 -1.13 5.91
N ASN A 38 -9.04 -0.71 5.62
CA ASN A 38 -9.74 -1.09 4.39
C ASN A 38 -9.02 -0.57 3.13
N ALA A 39 -8.52 0.66 3.15
CA ALA A 39 -7.75 1.23 2.05
C ALA A 39 -6.48 0.43 1.77
N TYR A 40 -5.67 0.15 2.79
CA TYR A 40 -4.46 -0.67 2.63
C TYR A 40 -4.76 -2.10 2.16
N TYR A 41 -5.87 -2.69 2.59
CA TYR A 41 -6.27 -4.03 2.16
C TYR A 41 -6.65 -4.05 0.68
N ASN A 42 -7.41 -3.05 0.22
CA ASN A 42 -7.76 -2.91 -1.18
C ASN A 42 -6.53 -2.64 -2.05
N GLU A 43 -5.62 -1.76 -1.63
CA GLU A 43 -4.35 -1.51 -2.32
C GLU A 43 -3.51 -2.79 -2.43
N TRP A 44 -3.43 -3.57 -1.36
CA TRP A 44 -2.72 -4.84 -1.35
C TRP A 44 -3.30 -5.84 -2.36
N ASN A 45 -4.62 -6.04 -2.35
CA ASN A 45 -5.29 -6.94 -3.29
C ASN A 45 -5.07 -6.50 -4.75
N ILE A 46 -5.30 -5.23 -5.06
CA ILE A 46 -5.11 -4.69 -6.41
C ILE A 46 -3.65 -4.85 -6.85
N SER A 47 -2.69 -4.56 -5.96
CA SER A 47 -1.28 -4.71 -6.26
C SER A 47 -0.89 -6.18 -6.50
N ASN A 48 -1.54 -7.13 -5.84
CA ASN A 48 -1.29 -8.55 -6.04
C ASN A 48 -1.78 -9.01 -7.42
N ASP A 49 -2.98 -8.59 -7.83
CA ASP A 49 -3.52 -8.90 -9.16
C ASP A 49 -2.66 -8.28 -10.27
N GLN A 50 -2.20 -7.04 -10.06
CA GLN A 50 -1.30 -6.37 -10.99
C GLN A 50 0.02 -7.12 -11.18
N ILE A 51 0.60 -7.69 -10.12
CA ILE A 51 1.84 -8.47 -10.21
C ILE A 51 1.66 -9.65 -11.17
N VAL A 52 0.57 -10.39 -11.06
CA VAL A 52 0.29 -11.55 -11.94
C VAL A 52 0.24 -11.12 -13.40
N ILE A 53 -0.42 -9.99 -13.70
CA ILE A 53 -0.51 -9.44 -15.06
C ILE A 53 0.88 -9.05 -15.58
N PHE A 54 1.71 -8.39 -14.75
CA PHE A 54 3.05 -7.98 -15.14
C PHE A 54 4.01 -9.17 -15.29
N GLU A 55 3.85 -10.23 -14.50
CA GLU A 55 4.62 -11.48 -14.65
C GLU A 55 4.33 -12.13 -16.01
N GLN A 56 3.06 -12.18 -16.41
CA GLN A 56 2.68 -12.67 -17.74
C GLN A 56 3.25 -11.78 -18.84
N ALA A 57 3.13 -10.46 -18.72
CA ALA A 57 3.67 -9.53 -19.71
C ALA A 57 5.19 -9.69 -19.88
N VAL A 58 5.94 -9.88 -18.80
CA VAL A 58 7.38 -10.14 -18.83
C VAL A 58 7.69 -11.44 -19.60
N ALA A 59 6.93 -12.51 -19.37
CA ALA A 59 7.08 -13.77 -20.09
C ALA A 59 6.78 -13.61 -21.60
N ASP A 60 5.77 -12.83 -21.95
CA ASP A 60 5.41 -12.54 -23.34
C ASP A 60 6.52 -11.74 -24.04
N TYR A 61 7.06 -10.70 -23.40
CA TYR A 61 8.19 -9.92 -23.93
C TYR A 61 9.46 -10.75 -24.08
N PHE A 62 9.73 -11.67 -23.16
CA PHE A 62 10.85 -12.59 -23.28
C PHE A 62 10.69 -13.49 -24.50
N THR A 63 9.50 -14.04 -24.71
CA THR A 63 9.18 -14.90 -25.86
C THR A 63 9.33 -14.14 -27.17
N LEU A 64 8.88 -12.88 -27.23
CA LEU A 64 9.06 -12.01 -28.40
C LEU A 64 10.53 -11.72 -28.68
N TRP A 65 11.33 -11.42 -27.65
CA TRP A 65 12.76 -11.19 -27.81
C TRP A 65 13.48 -12.44 -28.32
N GLN A 66 13.13 -13.64 -27.83
CA GLN A 66 13.68 -14.90 -28.35
C GLN A 66 13.26 -15.20 -29.79
N ALA A 67 12.02 -14.87 -30.17
CA ALA A 67 11.58 -14.97 -31.56
C ALA A 67 12.38 -14.04 -32.47
N GLU A 68 12.66 -12.81 -32.02
CA GLU A 68 13.47 -11.84 -32.75
C GLU A 68 14.91 -12.32 -32.98
N ILE A 69 15.53 -12.94 -31.97
CA ILE A 69 16.87 -13.55 -32.11
C ILE A 69 16.86 -14.63 -33.19
N ARG A 70 15.85 -15.51 -33.19
CA ARG A 70 15.72 -16.56 -34.22
C ARG A 70 15.54 -15.99 -35.63
N LEU A 71 14.77 -14.91 -35.78
CA LEU A 71 14.61 -14.21 -37.06
C LEU A 71 15.91 -13.58 -37.53
N PHE A 72 16.71 -13.02 -36.60
CA PHE A 72 18.02 -12.47 -36.89
C PHE A 72 19.00 -13.54 -37.37
N ASP A 73 19.02 -14.70 -36.70
CA ASP A 73 19.86 -15.84 -37.12
C ASP A 73 19.50 -16.35 -38.52
N ASN A 74 18.23 -16.20 -38.92
CA ASN A 74 17.75 -16.49 -40.28
C ASN A 74 18.02 -15.36 -41.30
N GLY A 75 18.55 -14.22 -40.86
CA GLY A 75 18.83 -13.05 -41.70
C GLY A 75 17.61 -12.14 -41.98
N GLU A 76 16.48 -12.38 -41.31
CA GLU A 76 15.21 -11.65 -41.52
C GLU A 76 15.02 -10.46 -40.54
N SER A 77 15.92 -10.31 -39.56
CA SER A 77 15.87 -9.23 -38.57
C SER A 77 17.17 -8.43 -38.52
N SER A 78 17.19 -7.36 -37.72
CA SER A 78 18.34 -6.48 -37.53
C SER A 78 18.76 -6.40 -36.07
N LEU A 79 20.05 -6.12 -35.83
CA LEU A 79 20.58 -5.92 -34.48
C LEU A 79 19.83 -4.80 -33.73
N PHE A 80 19.38 -3.76 -34.43
CA PHE A 80 18.58 -2.69 -33.86
C PHE A 80 17.24 -3.20 -33.33
N LEU A 81 16.58 -4.09 -34.07
CA LEU A 81 15.28 -4.64 -33.68
C LEU A 81 15.41 -5.57 -32.46
N ILE A 82 16.44 -6.42 -32.42
CA ILE A 82 16.77 -7.20 -31.21
C ILE A 82 16.97 -6.29 -30.00
N ASN A 83 17.78 -5.24 -30.14
CA ASN A 83 18.05 -4.30 -29.06
C ASN A 83 16.77 -3.60 -28.58
N SER A 84 15.89 -3.22 -29.50
CA SER A 84 14.60 -2.61 -29.17
C SER A 84 13.66 -3.57 -28.40
N ARG A 85 13.61 -4.85 -28.81
CA ARG A 85 12.85 -5.89 -28.11
C ARG A 85 13.43 -6.20 -26.74
N GLN A 86 14.75 -6.28 -26.63
CA GLN A 86 15.45 -6.47 -25.36
C GLN A 86 15.18 -5.31 -24.40
N GLN A 87 15.23 -4.08 -24.90
CA GLN A 87 14.93 -2.89 -24.11
C GLN A 87 13.48 -2.93 -23.59
N SER A 88 12.53 -3.35 -24.42
CA SER A 88 11.13 -3.51 -24.03
C SER A 88 10.96 -4.55 -22.91
N TYR A 89 11.66 -5.69 -23.01
CA TYR A 89 11.70 -6.73 -21.97
C TYR A 89 12.30 -6.21 -20.65
N ILE A 90 13.42 -5.49 -20.71
CA ILE A 90 14.06 -4.89 -19.52
C ILE A 90 13.11 -3.87 -18.86
N SER A 91 12.46 -3.02 -19.65
CA SER A 91 11.49 -2.06 -19.11
C SER A 91 10.26 -2.73 -18.48
N ALA A 92 9.82 -3.88 -19.01
CA ALA A 92 8.77 -4.68 -18.38
C ALA A 92 9.23 -5.27 -17.03
N LEU A 93 10.47 -5.78 -16.95
CA LEU A 93 11.06 -6.27 -15.70
C LEU A 93 11.19 -5.16 -14.64
N GLN A 94 11.59 -3.97 -15.05
CA GLN A 94 11.68 -2.81 -14.14
C GLN A 94 10.31 -2.49 -13.55
N LYS A 95 9.27 -2.40 -14.38
CA LYS A 95 7.88 -2.18 -13.91
C LYS A 95 7.44 -3.27 -12.94
N LEU A 96 7.66 -4.55 -13.25
CA LEU A 96 7.31 -5.65 -12.36
C LEU A 96 7.96 -5.50 -10.98
N ASN A 97 9.23 -5.12 -10.93
CA ASN A 97 9.93 -4.88 -9.66
C ASN A 97 9.33 -3.70 -8.88
N GLU A 98 8.95 -2.61 -9.55
CA GLU A 98 8.28 -1.48 -8.90
C GLU A 98 6.96 -1.93 -8.24
N PHE A 99 6.14 -2.74 -8.93
CA PHE A 99 4.90 -3.27 -8.37
C PHE A 99 5.14 -4.23 -7.20
N ARG A 100 6.18 -5.08 -7.28
CA ARG A 100 6.58 -5.93 -6.16
C ARG A 100 7.01 -5.13 -4.93
N ILE A 101 7.71 -4.01 -5.13
CA ILE A 101 8.09 -3.09 -4.03
C ILE A 101 6.84 -2.44 -3.44
N LYS A 102 5.93 -1.92 -4.28
CA LYS A 102 4.66 -1.33 -3.82
C LYS A 102 3.84 -2.33 -3.01
N ASN A 103 3.73 -3.58 -3.46
CA ASN A 103 3.04 -4.64 -2.73
C ASN A 103 3.66 -4.87 -1.34
N LYS A 104 5.00 -4.95 -1.26
CA LYS A 104 5.70 -5.11 0.03
C LYS A 104 5.46 -3.95 0.98
N ILE A 105 5.41 -2.71 0.47
CA ILE A 105 5.10 -1.52 1.27
C ILE A 105 3.66 -1.59 1.79
N ALA A 106 2.70 -1.98 0.95
CA ALA A 106 1.29 -2.13 1.34
C ALA A 106 1.13 -3.18 2.45
N VAL A 107 1.78 -4.35 2.32
CA VAL A 107 1.80 -5.39 3.38
C VAL A 107 2.40 -4.85 4.68
N SER A 108 3.49 -4.09 4.60
CA SER A 108 4.10 -3.46 5.77
C SER A 108 3.15 -2.46 6.44
N GLY A 109 2.42 -1.66 5.65
CA GLY A 109 1.41 -0.71 6.13
C GLY A 109 0.23 -1.39 6.82
N LEU A 110 -0.24 -2.52 6.30
CA LEU A 110 -1.25 -3.36 6.94
C LEU A 110 -0.78 -3.92 8.28
N ASN A 111 0.44 -4.46 8.34
CA ASN A 111 1.01 -4.99 9.58
C ASN A 111 1.18 -3.91 10.65
N TRP A 112 1.53 -2.68 10.25
CA TRP A 112 1.63 -1.55 11.16
C TRP A 112 0.26 -1.11 11.68
N SER A 113 -0.72 -1.00 10.78
CA SER A 113 -2.09 -0.56 11.11
C SER A 113 -2.86 -1.57 11.97
N THR A 114 -2.55 -2.87 11.86
CA THR A 114 -3.14 -3.94 12.68
C THR A 114 -2.40 -4.16 14.01
N ALA A 115 -1.43 -3.31 14.36
CA ALA A 115 -0.58 -3.42 15.54
C ALA A 115 0.18 -4.76 15.69
N LYS A 116 0.24 -5.58 14.62
CA LYS A 116 1.06 -6.81 14.59
C LYS A 116 2.56 -6.54 14.81
N PHE A 117 3.03 -5.35 14.45
CA PHE A 117 4.40 -4.93 14.77
C PHE A 117 4.63 -4.72 16.27
N ALA A 118 3.63 -4.25 17.03
CA ALA A 118 3.76 -4.04 18.47
C ALA A 118 3.81 -5.37 19.24
N THR A 119 3.10 -6.40 18.75
CA THR A 119 3.16 -7.75 19.34
C THR A 119 4.52 -8.42 19.17
N TRP A 120 5.29 -8.10 18.12
CA TRP A 120 6.63 -8.66 17.90
C TRP A 120 7.70 -7.99 18.78
N TYR A 121 7.56 -6.69 19.07
CA TYR A 121 8.44 -5.97 20.00
C TYR A 121 8.31 -6.48 21.45
N ASN A 122 7.08 -6.74 21.91
CA ASN A 122 6.83 -7.27 23.26
C ASN A 122 7.29 -8.73 23.45
N GLN A 123 7.61 -9.46 22.39
CA GLN A 123 8.17 -10.82 22.46
C GLN A 123 9.71 -10.83 22.55
N LEU A 124 10.36 -9.70 22.31
CA LEU A 124 11.83 -9.55 22.30
C LEU A 124 12.38 -8.86 23.55
N THR A 125 11.51 -8.36 24.42
CA THR A 125 11.86 -7.82 25.74
C THR A 125 11.48 -8.84 26.81
N PRO A 126 12.42 -9.26 27.70
CA PRO A 126 12.11 -10.16 28.81
C PRO A 126 11.12 -9.57 29.80
#